data_AF-A0A7K2MRI0-F1
#
_entry.id   AF-A0A7K2MRI0-F1
#
_cell.length_a   1.000
_cell.length_b   1.000
_cell.length_c   1.000
_cell.angle_alpha   90.00
_cell.angle_beta   90.00
_cell.angle_gamma   90.00
#
_symmetry.space_group_name_H-M   'P 1'
#
loop_
_entity.id
_entity.type
_entity.pdbx_description
1 polymer ?
#
loop_
_entity_poly.entity_id
_entity_poly.type
_entity_poly.pdbx_seq_one_letter_code
_entity_poly.pdbx_strand_id
1 'polypeptide(L)'
;MRIGELAARAGTTTRTLRYYESRGLLPARRGDNGYRTYDEEDLKLLRQIRTLQDFGFDLEETRPFVECLRAGHPEGDSCPASLVVYRRKLAELDTLIEQLTSVRAQVAAQLTRAEAAVPGGPEPKCELGGHG
;
A
#
# COMPACT_ATOMS: atom_id res chain seq x y z
N MET A 1 -8.78 22.94 -10.95
CA MET A 1 -8.32 22.87 -9.55
C MET A 1 -6.86 23.28 -9.42
N ARG A 2 -6.47 23.91 -8.30
CA ARG A 2 -5.05 24.10 -7.94
C ARG A 2 -4.51 22.89 -7.19
N ILE A 3 -3.18 22.75 -7.07
CA ILE A 3 -2.56 21.60 -6.39
C ILE A 3 -3.04 21.41 -4.94
N GLY A 4 -3.29 22.51 -4.22
CA GLY A 4 -3.78 22.44 -2.83
C GLY A 4 -5.21 21.90 -2.74
N GLU A 5 -6.08 22.32 -3.65
CA GLU A 5 -7.44 21.83 -3.76
C GLU A 5 -7.47 20.36 -4.17
N LEU A 6 -6.65 19.97 -5.16
CA LEU A 6 -6.50 18.58 -5.58
C LEU A 6 -6.02 17.69 -4.42
N ALA A 7 -5.04 18.17 -3.65
CA ALA A 7 -4.51 17.44 -2.50
C ALA A 7 -5.61 17.19 -1.45
N ALA A 8 -6.38 18.22 -1.11
CA ALA A 8 -7.50 18.10 -0.17
C ALA A 8 -8.56 17.10 -0.67
N ARG A 9 -8.96 17.20 -1.95
CA ARG A 9 -9.98 16.33 -2.55
C ARG A 9 -9.52 14.88 -2.73
N ALA A 10 -8.22 14.67 -2.92
CA ALA A 10 -7.60 13.35 -3.02
C ALA A 10 -7.20 12.77 -1.66
N GLY A 11 -7.43 13.49 -0.54
CA GLY A 11 -7.06 13.03 0.80
C GLY A 11 -5.54 12.87 0.97
N THR A 12 -4.74 13.71 0.32
CA THR A 12 -3.27 13.62 0.38
C THR A 12 -2.61 14.99 0.54
N THR A 13 -1.28 15.03 0.51
CA THR A 13 -0.51 16.28 0.65
C THR A 13 -0.03 16.79 -0.70
N THR A 14 0.19 18.09 -0.81
CA THR A 14 0.81 18.68 -2.01
C THR A 14 2.22 18.12 -2.26
N ARG A 15 2.95 17.74 -1.20
CA ARG A 15 4.24 17.05 -1.30
C ARG A 15 4.10 15.71 -2.02
N THR A 16 3.09 14.92 -1.66
CA THR A 16 2.77 13.65 -2.32
C THR A 16 2.44 13.87 -3.80
N LEU A 17 1.62 14.88 -4.11
CA LEU A 17 1.27 15.18 -5.50
C LEU A 17 2.50 15.54 -6.34
N ARG A 18 3.39 16.38 -5.82
CA ARG A 18 4.66 16.70 -6.49
C ARG A 18 5.55 15.47 -6.68
N TYR A 19 5.53 14.55 -5.73
CA TYR A 19 6.22 13.27 -5.86
C TYR A 19 5.64 12.44 -7.01
N TYR A 20 4.31 12.36 -7.13
CA TYR A 20 3.67 11.69 -8.27
C TYR A 20 3.93 12.37 -9.61
N GLU A 21 3.96 13.71 -9.67
CA GLU A 21 4.41 14.45 -10.85
C GLU A 21 5.84 14.05 -11.25
N SER A 22 6.75 13.98 -10.27
CA SER A 22 8.16 13.63 -10.53
C SER A 22 8.33 12.20 -11.05
N ARG A 23 7.39 11.30 -10.75
CA ARG A 23 7.35 9.92 -11.26
C ARG A 23 6.57 9.78 -12.58
N GLY A 24 6.00 10.87 -13.09
CA GLY A 24 5.21 10.89 -14.33
C GLY A 24 3.79 10.31 -14.19
N LEU A 25 3.32 10.08 -12.97
CA LEU A 25 2.01 9.48 -12.69
C LEU A 25 0.88 10.52 -12.64
N LEU A 26 1.21 11.77 -12.37
CA LEU A 26 0.28 12.90 -12.41
C LEU A 26 0.77 13.91 -13.46
N PRO A 27 -0.08 14.35 -14.41
CA PRO A 27 0.33 15.32 -15.41
C PRO A 27 0.50 16.72 -14.79
N ALA A 28 1.55 17.42 -15.19
CA ALA A 28 1.86 18.77 -14.73
C ALA A 28 1.43 19.84 -15.76
N ARG A 29 0.15 19.87 -16.12
CA ARG A 29 -0.39 20.83 -17.10
C ARG A 29 -0.28 22.26 -16.58
N ARG A 30 0.31 23.16 -17.37
CA ARG A 30 0.32 24.61 -17.10
C ARG A 30 -0.90 25.24 -17.78
N GLY A 31 -1.69 25.99 -17.02
CA GLY A 31 -2.76 26.81 -17.57
C GLY A 31 -2.22 28.14 -18.12
N ASP A 32 -3.09 28.87 -18.80
CA ASP A 32 -2.77 30.15 -19.46
C ASP A 32 -2.25 31.24 -18.50
N ASN A 33 -2.56 31.11 -17.22
CA ASN A 33 -2.10 31.99 -16.15
C ASN A 33 -0.70 31.62 -15.59
N GLY A 34 -0.01 30.64 -16.19
CA GLY A 34 1.31 30.16 -15.78
C GLY A 34 1.31 29.22 -14.57
N TYR A 35 0.17 29.00 -13.91
CA TYR A 35 0.04 28.08 -12.78
C TYR A 35 -0.31 26.66 -13.25
N ARG A 36 0.03 25.65 -12.44
CA ARG A 36 -0.43 24.27 -12.68
C ARG A 36 -1.91 24.15 -12.38
N THR A 37 -2.63 23.52 -13.29
CA THR A 37 -4.07 23.29 -13.21
C THR A 37 -4.38 21.81 -13.38
N TYR A 38 -5.30 21.32 -12.57
CA TYR A 38 -5.73 19.93 -12.55
C TYR A 38 -7.25 19.81 -12.70
N ASP A 39 -7.73 18.68 -13.19
CA ASP A 39 -9.15 18.39 -13.45
C ASP A 39 -9.63 17.11 -12.75
N GLU A 40 -10.88 16.72 -13.02
CA GLU A 40 -11.49 15.53 -12.42
C GLU A 40 -10.81 14.23 -12.86
N GLU A 41 -10.20 14.20 -14.04
CA GLU A 41 -9.46 13.03 -14.50
C GLU A 41 -8.21 12.84 -13.65
N ASP A 42 -7.51 13.93 -13.31
CA ASP A 42 -6.37 13.88 -12.38
C ASP A 42 -6.79 13.38 -11.00
N LEU A 43 -7.95 13.82 -10.50
CA LEU A 43 -8.47 13.32 -9.22
C LEU A 43 -8.80 11.81 -9.30
N LYS A 44 -9.33 11.34 -10.42
CA LYS A 44 -9.60 9.92 -10.65
C LYS A 44 -8.30 9.09 -10.64
N LEU A 45 -7.24 9.57 -11.31
CA LEU A 45 -5.92 8.94 -11.28
C LEU A 45 -5.38 8.84 -9.85
N LEU A 46 -5.48 9.93 -9.07
CA LEU A 46 -5.00 9.94 -7.69
C LEU A 46 -5.76 8.98 -6.78
N ARG A 47 -7.08 8.90 -6.93
CA ARG A 47 -7.90 7.93 -6.19
C ARG A 47 -7.51 6.51 -6.55
N GLN A 48 -7.29 6.21 -7.83
CA GLN A 48 -6.81 4.90 -8.27
C GLN A 48 -5.47 4.53 -7.61
N ILE A 49 -4.48 5.44 -7.65
CA ILE A 49 -3.17 5.20 -7.03
C ILE A 49 -3.34 4.95 -5.53
N ARG A 50 -4.17 5.74 -4.84
CA ARG A 50 -4.40 5.60 -3.39
C ARG A 50 -5.02 4.26 -3.04
N THR A 51 -6.09 3.86 -3.73
CA THR A 51 -6.73 2.54 -3.53
C THR A 51 -5.74 1.40 -3.71
N LEU A 52 -4.89 1.46 -4.73
CA LEU A 52 -3.86 0.43 -4.94
C LEU A 52 -2.79 0.44 -3.85
N GLN A 53 -2.37 1.61 -3.36
CA GLN A 53 -1.44 1.70 -2.24
C GLN A 53 -2.03 1.12 -0.95
N ASP A 54 -3.34 1.28 -0.71
CA ASP A 54 -4.04 0.69 0.43
C ASP A 54 -4.07 -0.85 0.36
N PHE A 55 -4.02 -1.42 -0.84
CA PHE A 55 -3.85 -2.87 -1.05
C PHE A 55 -2.38 -3.33 -0.95
N GLY A 56 -1.45 -2.42 -0.65
CA GLY A 56 -0.04 -2.73 -0.49
C GLY A 56 0.76 -2.77 -1.80
N PHE A 57 0.23 -2.21 -2.90
CA PHE A 57 1.01 -2.01 -4.10
C PHE A 57 1.99 -0.86 -3.91
N ASP A 58 3.22 -1.03 -4.39
CA ASP A 58 4.16 0.07 -4.50
C ASP A 58 3.71 1.08 -5.57
N LEU A 59 4.32 2.25 -5.57
CA LEU A 59 3.91 3.32 -6.48
C LEU A 59 4.14 2.96 -7.97
N GLU A 60 5.23 2.26 -8.30
CA GLU A 60 5.55 1.92 -9.68
C GLU A 60 4.63 0.82 -10.22
N GLU A 61 4.17 -0.10 -9.35
CA GLU A 61 3.14 -1.08 -9.65
C GLU A 61 1.81 -0.44 -10.08
N THR A 62 1.52 0.79 -9.65
CA THR A 62 0.28 1.49 -10.04
C THR A 62 0.32 2.05 -11.47
N ARG A 63 1.50 2.11 -12.10
CA ARG A 63 1.70 2.77 -13.40
C ARG A 63 0.80 2.21 -14.52
N PRO A 64 0.64 0.89 -14.71
CA PRO A 64 -0.25 0.36 -15.75
C PRO A 64 -1.71 0.80 -15.58
N PHE A 65 -2.17 0.98 -14.34
CA PHE A 65 -3.53 1.44 -14.05
C PHE A 65 -3.74 2.90 -14.41
N VAL A 66 -2.73 3.73 -14.10
CA VAL A 66 -2.70 5.15 -14.47
C VAL A 66 -2.68 5.31 -15.99
N GLU A 67 -1.85 4.52 -16.68
CA GLU A 67 -1.77 4.53 -18.15
C GLU A 67 -3.09 4.09 -18.79
N CYS A 68 -3.74 3.06 -18.23
CA CYS A 68 -5.04 2.61 -18.70
C CYS A 68 -6.11 3.70 -18.60
N LEU A 69 -6.20 4.38 -17.45
CA LEU A 69 -7.13 5.51 -17.28
C LEU A 69 -6.81 6.66 -18.23
N ARG A 70 -5.54 6.98 -18.42
CA ARG A 70 -5.11 8.04 -19.35
C ARG A 70 -5.35 7.72 -20.82
N ALA A 71 -5.48 6.44 -21.17
CA ALA A 71 -5.90 6.01 -22.50
C ALA A 71 -7.43 6.15 -22.73
N GLY A 72 -8.18 6.66 -21.74
CA GLY A 72 -9.62 6.92 -21.84
C GLY A 72 -10.49 5.76 -21.41
N HIS A 73 -9.91 4.72 -20.78
CA HIS A 73 -10.70 3.61 -20.26
C HIS A 73 -11.54 4.02 -19.03
N PRO A 74 -12.72 3.40 -18.84
CA PRO A 74 -13.58 3.73 -17.71
C PRO A 74 -12.96 3.37 -16.37
N GLU A 75 -12.11 2.33 -16.30
CA GLU A 75 -11.47 1.85 -15.08
C GLU A 75 -9.97 1.57 -15.33
N GLY A 76 -9.15 1.65 -14.29
CA GLY A 76 -7.69 1.48 -14.41
C GLY A 76 -7.26 0.04 -14.67
N ASP A 77 -8.12 -0.93 -14.43
CA ASP A 77 -7.90 -2.35 -14.66
C ASP A 77 -8.59 -2.90 -15.91
N SER A 78 -9.13 -2.01 -16.76
CA SER A 78 -9.67 -2.38 -18.07
C SER A 78 -8.61 -2.85 -19.07
N CYS A 79 -7.31 -2.68 -18.76
CA CYS A 79 -6.20 -2.99 -19.64
C CYS A 79 -5.49 -4.28 -19.24
N PRO A 80 -5.02 -5.11 -20.21
CA PRO A 80 -4.30 -6.35 -19.90
C PRO A 80 -3.07 -6.17 -19.02
N ALA A 81 -2.34 -5.05 -19.19
CA ALA A 81 -1.15 -4.74 -18.38
C ALA A 81 -1.48 -4.62 -16.89
N SER A 82 -2.57 -3.95 -16.53
CA SER A 82 -3.04 -3.82 -15.15
C SER A 82 -3.42 -5.18 -14.54
N LEU A 83 -4.07 -6.04 -15.31
CA LEU A 83 -4.42 -7.40 -14.87
C LEU A 83 -3.19 -8.26 -14.57
N VAL A 84 -2.09 -8.08 -15.30
CA VAL A 84 -0.81 -8.76 -15.00
C VAL A 84 -0.29 -8.34 -13.63
N VAL A 85 -0.38 -7.05 -13.27
CA VAL A 85 0.04 -6.56 -11.94
C VAL A 85 -0.81 -7.19 -10.84
N TYR A 86 -2.14 -7.25 -10.99
CA TYR A 86 -3.00 -7.93 -10.02
C TYR A 86 -2.66 -9.40 -9.84
N ARG A 87 -2.43 -10.14 -10.93
CA ARG A 87 -2.04 -11.55 -10.84
C ARG A 87 -0.72 -11.73 -10.11
N ARG A 88 0.27 -10.86 -10.37
CA ARG A 88 1.54 -10.89 -9.65
C ARG A 88 1.33 -10.64 -8.15
N LYS A 89 0.53 -9.63 -7.78
CA LYS A 89 0.27 -9.31 -6.39
C LYS A 89 -0.44 -10.44 -5.65
N LEU A 90 -1.41 -11.09 -6.30
CA LEU A 90 -2.06 -12.27 -5.73
C LEU A 90 -1.04 -13.38 -5.44
N ALA A 91 -0.16 -13.70 -6.38
CA ALA A 91 0.87 -14.72 -6.18
C ALA A 91 1.85 -14.36 -5.04
N GLU A 92 2.22 -13.07 -4.91
CA GLU A 92 3.03 -12.57 -3.79
C GLU A 92 2.31 -12.73 -2.45
N LEU A 93 1.01 -12.37 -2.39
CA LEU A 93 0.20 -12.50 -1.20
C LEU A 93 -0.01 -13.98 -0.82
N ASP A 94 -0.27 -14.86 -1.77
CA ASP A 94 -0.42 -16.29 -1.54
C ASP A 94 0.87 -16.88 -0.93
N THR A 95 2.03 -16.52 -1.49
CA THR A 95 3.34 -16.92 -0.94
C THR A 95 3.51 -16.43 0.51
N LEU A 96 3.13 -15.18 0.79
CA LEU A 96 3.23 -14.62 2.13
C LEU A 96 2.27 -15.30 3.11
N ILE A 97 1.04 -15.61 2.69
CA ILE A 97 0.04 -16.33 3.48
C ILE A 97 0.57 -17.72 3.84
N GLU A 98 1.15 -18.45 2.90
CA GLU A 98 1.75 -19.76 3.15
C GLU A 98 2.87 -19.69 4.20
N GLN A 99 3.78 -18.71 4.05
CA GLN A 99 4.87 -18.49 5.00
C GLN A 99 4.36 -18.13 6.39
N LEU A 100 3.43 -17.18 6.50
CA LEU A 100 2.86 -16.76 7.78
C LEU A 100 2.06 -17.88 8.45
N THR A 101 1.36 -18.70 7.67
CA THR A 101 0.64 -19.88 8.17
C THR A 101 1.62 -20.91 8.74
N SER A 102 2.74 -21.16 8.06
CA SER A 102 3.81 -22.05 8.54
C SER A 102 4.42 -21.54 9.85
N VAL A 103 4.78 -20.26 9.92
CA VAL A 103 5.32 -19.63 11.14
C VAL A 103 4.32 -19.71 12.29
N ARG A 104 3.04 -19.39 12.04
CA ARG A 104 1.97 -19.51 13.04
C ARG A 104 1.87 -20.93 13.59
N ALA A 105 1.92 -21.95 12.73
CA ALA A 105 1.87 -23.35 13.16
C ALA A 105 3.07 -23.72 14.04
N GLN A 106 4.28 -23.26 13.69
CA GLN A 106 5.47 -23.48 14.49
C GLN A 106 5.36 -22.83 15.88
N VAL A 107 4.92 -21.57 15.94
CA VAL A 107 4.72 -20.85 17.21
C VAL A 107 3.68 -21.55 18.07
N ALA A 108 2.56 -21.97 17.48
CA ALA A 108 1.51 -22.70 18.20
C ALA A 108 2.05 -24.02 18.79
N ALA A 109 2.83 -24.79 18.01
CA ALA A 109 3.44 -26.02 18.51
C ALA A 109 4.46 -25.77 19.65
N GLN A 110 5.25 -24.70 19.55
CA GLN A 110 6.16 -24.29 20.63
C GLN A 110 5.39 -23.93 21.90
N LEU A 111 4.31 -23.16 21.77
CA LEU A 111 3.47 -22.76 22.89
C LEU A 111 2.88 -23.98 23.61
N THR A 112 2.28 -24.92 22.87
CA THR A 112 1.71 -26.14 23.46
C THR A 112 2.76 -26.97 24.21
N ARG A 113 3.98 -27.07 23.67
CA ARG A 113 5.08 -27.77 24.37
C ARG A 113 5.49 -27.04 25.65
N ALA A 114 5.60 -25.72 25.59
CA ALA A 114 5.96 -24.90 26.75
C ALA A 114 4.90 -25.01 27.85
N GLU A 115 3.61 -24.90 27.50
CA GLU A 115 2.50 -25.04 28.45
C GLU A 115 2.47 -26.43 29.10
N ALA A 116 2.69 -27.51 28.34
CA ALA A 116 2.76 -28.86 28.89
C ALA A 116 3.97 -29.08 29.82
N ALA A 117 5.07 -28.34 29.60
CA ALA A 117 6.28 -28.40 30.43
C ALA A 117 6.19 -27.55 31.70
N VAL A 118 5.13 -26.74 31.86
CA VAL A 118 4.83 -26.02 33.10
C VAL A 118 3.82 -26.84 33.91
N PRO A 119 4.24 -27.75 34.80
CA PRO A 119 3.33 -28.31 35.79
C PRO A 119 2.91 -27.17 36.72
N GLY A 120 1.66 -27.16 37.20
CA GLY A 120 1.05 -26.09 38.00
C GLY A 120 1.79 -25.70 39.29
N GLY A 121 2.94 -25.05 39.15
CA GLY A 121 3.77 -24.48 40.20
C GLY A 121 3.71 -22.95 40.20
N PRO A 122 3.97 -22.31 41.36
CA PRO A 122 3.76 -20.88 41.53
C PRO A 122 4.66 -20.05 40.60
N GLU A 123 4.22 -18.82 40.33
CA GLU A 123 4.89 -17.83 39.47
C GLU A 123 6.42 -17.83 39.65
N PRO A 124 7.20 -17.82 38.55
CA PRO A 124 8.63 -17.66 38.66
C PRO A 124 8.91 -16.28 39.26
N LYS A 125 9.37 -16.25 40.51
CA LYS A 125 9.97 -15.05 41.11
C LYS A 125 11.20 -14.72 40.29
N CYS A 126 11.07 -13.76 39.38
CA CYS A 126 12.20 -13.08 38.79
C CYS A 126 12.94 -12.36 39.93
N GLU A 127 13.91 -13.03 40.54
CA GLU A 127 14.94 -12.37 41.33
C GLU A 127 15.88 -11.67 40.36
N LEU A 128 15.45 -10.52 39.83
CA LEU A 128 16.39 -9.48 39.45
C LEU A 128 16.95 -8.91 40.74
N GLY A 129 17.86 -9.68 41.34
CA GLY A 129 18.61 -9.34 42.54
C GLY A 129 19.33 -8.02 42.32
N GLY A 130 19.11 -7.10 43.25
CA GLY A 130 19.78 -5.81 43.31
C GLY A 130 21.30 -5.96 43.24
N HIS A 131 21.90 -5.17 42.37
CA HIS A 131 23.29 -4.81 42.49
C HIS A 131 23.38 -3.37 42.99
N GLY A 132 23.81 -3.27 44.25
CA GLY A 132 24.70 -2.24 44.79
C GLY A 132 24.13 -0.86 45.00
#